data_AF-A0A7M4AR73-F1
#
_entry.id   AF-A0A7M4AR73-F1
#
_cell.length_a   1.000
_cell.length_b   1.000
_cell.length_c   1.000
_cell.angle_alpha   90.00
_cell.angle_beta   90.00
_cell.angle_gamma   90.00
#
_symmetry.space_group_name_H-M   'P 1'
#
loop_
_entity.id
_entity.type
_entity.pdbx_description
1 polymer ?
#
loop_
_entity_poly.entity_id
_entity_poly.type
_entity_poly.pdbx_seq_one_letter_code
_entity_poly.pdbx_strand_id
1 'polypeptide(L)'
;MEELPEPWGKVGVEQRFTATLFLFAWALLPVGFMVLMTLFDRFASYRLPLGAGALAMLCLAFWSGLVQRRSSLLEHRTQLAFGTLGSATLSLLLLYTLDLGDWWWVLYGFVFGSVFTMYVSLAHLASCDAPTLRLPWTPSSPLPLDKFEHWNVERGQWVNGKMGLKRLASGTLLTLYGEILEARTYLCIDALSPAESQPKYDEYGVDFVHLANLADLVQDEE
;
A
#
# COMPACT_ATOMS: atom_id res chain seq x y z
N MET A 1 -12.84 3.89 26.73
CA MET A 1 -12.53 2.84 25.75
C MET A 1 -13.83 2.12 25.52
N GLU A 2 -14.54 2.47 24.44
CA GLU A 2 -15.63 1.59 24.01
C GLU A 2 -15.01 0.28 23.59
N GLU A 3 -15.50 -0.82 24.14
CA GLU A 3 -15.14 -2.16 23.70
C GLU A 3 -15.86 -2.45 22.40
N LEU A 4 -15.17 -3.15 21.49
CA LEU A 4 -15.76 -3.56 20.22
C LEU A 4 -16.82 -4.62 20.54
N PRO A 5 -18.06 -4.53 20.02
CA PRO A 5 -19.09 -5.52 20.30
C PRO A 5 -18.67 -6.90 19.75
N GLU A 6 -18.92 -7.97 20.49
CA GLU A 6 -18.87 -9.32 19.91
C GLU A 6 -19.88 -9.40 18.73
N PRO A 7 -19.58 -10.09 17.62
CA PRO A 7 -18.46 -11.01 17.38
C PRO A 7 -17.27 -10.36 16.64
N TRP A 8 -17.06 -9.04 16.75
CA TRP A 8 -15.92 -8.41 16.12
C TRP A 8 -14.59 -8.83 16.76
N GLY A 9 -13.67 -9.32 15.92
CA GLY A 9 -12.31 -9.65 16.31
C GLY A 9 -11.29 -8.60 15.85
N LYS A 10 -10.19 -8.47 16.59
CA LYS A 10 -8.98 -7.75 16.15
C LYS A 10 -7.95 -8.76 15.70
N VAL A 11 -7.43 -8.60 14.49
CA VAL A 11 -6.33 -9.43 13.98
C VAL A 11 -5.13 -8.56 13.70
N GLY A 12 -3.99 -8.92 14.32
CA GLY A 12 -2.71 -8.27 14.07
C GLY A 12 -2.26 -8.51 12.63
N VAL A 13 -1.65 -7.48 12.02
CA VAL A 13 -1.12 -7.58 10.66
C VAL A 13 0.31 -8.13 10.73
N GLU A 14 0.54 -9.37 10.29
CA GLU A 14 1.89 -9.91 10.14
C GLU A 14 2.59 -9.24 8.94
N GLN A 15 3.29 -8.14 9.19
CA GLN A 15 4.10 -7.50 8.15
C GLN A 15 5.49 -8.12 8.07
N ARG A 16 5.81 -8.76 6.94
CA ARG A 16 7.17 -9.22 6.61
C ARG A 16 7.96 -8.15 5.85
N PHE A 17 8.07 -6.96 6.44
CA PHE A 17 8.74 -5.82 5.81
C PHE A 17 10.25 -6.01 5.63
N THR A 18 10.87 -6.93 6.38
CA THR A 18 12.30 -7.27 6.31
C THR A 18 12.74 -7.69 4.90
N ALA A 19 11.91 -8.48 4.20
CA ALA A 19 12.25 -8.93 2.84
C ALA A 19 12.26 -7.76 1.84
N THR A 20 11.30 -6.83 1.96
CA THR A 20 11.24 -5.64 1.11
C THR A 20 12.38 -4.67 1.39
N LEU A 21 12.73 -4.46 2.67
CA LEU A 21 13.89 -3.63 3.04
C LEU A 21 15.19 -4.24 2.50
N PHE A 22 15.32 -5.56 2.53
CA PHE A 22 16.47 -6.25 1.96
C PHE A 22 16.56 -6.03 0.43
N LEU A 23 15.45 -6.21 -0.30
CA LEU A 23 15.41 -5.93 -1.74
C LEU A 23 15.74 -4.47 -2.06
N PHE A 24 15.23 -3.54 -1.24
CA PHE A 24 15.54 -2.13 -1.38
C PHE A 24 17.03 -1.83 -1.16
N ALA A 25 17.66 -2.44 -0.15
CA ALA A 25 19.09 -2.30 0.10
C ALA A 25 19.93 -2.82 -1.09
N TRP A 26 19.52 -3.92 -1.73
CA TRP A 26 20.17 -4.41 -2.95
C TRP A 26 19.99 -3.47 -4.13
N ALA A 27 18.82 -2.84 -4.27
CA ALA A 27 18.58 -1.84 -5.31
C ALA A 27 19.46 -0.58 -5.14
N LEU A 28 19.97 -0.30 -3.94
CA LEU A 28 20.90 0.81 -3.69
C LEU A 28 22.32 0.55 -4.21
N LEU A 29 22.72 -0.71 -4.42
CA LEU A 29 24.06 -1.04 -4.94
C LEU A 29 24.33 -0.38 -6.31
N PRO A 30 23.50 -0.59 -7.36
CA PRO A 30 23.71 0.05 -8.64
C PRO A 30 23.58 1.58 -8.56
N VAL A 31 22.75 2.11 -7.65
CA VAL A 31 22.65 3.56 -7.38
C VAL A 31 23.97 4.10 -6.79
N GLY A 32 24.60 3.38 -5.88
CA GLY A 32 25.93 3.73 -5.35
C GLY A 32 26.99 3.72 -6.45
N PHE A 33 26.96 2.74 -7.35
CA PHE A 33 27.84 2.73 -8.53
C PHE A 33 27.61 3.92 -9.46
N MET A 34 26.38 4.41 -9.62
CA MET A 34 26.12 5.64 -10.39
C MET A 34 26.86 6.83 -9.80
N VAL A 35 26.82 7.01 -8.47
CA VAL A 35 27.54 8.10 -7.79
C VAL A 35 29.04 7.99 -8.05
N LEU A 36 29.62 6.80 -7.89
CA LEU A 36 31.05 6.58 -8.18
C LEU A 36 31.38 6.90 -9.65
N MET A 37 30.55 6.48 -10.61
CA MET A 37 30.75 6.80 -12.02
C MET A 37 30.63 8.29 -12.33
N THR A 38 29.80 9.04 -11.59
CA THR A 38 29.74 10.50 -11.74
C THR A 38 30.98 11.20 -11.17
N LEU A 39 31.54 10.70 -10.07
CA LEU A 39 32.71 11.31 -9.42
C LEU A 39 34.02 11.03 -10.17
N PHE A 40 34.17 9.82 -10.70
CA PHE A 40 35.43 9.40 -11.35
C PHE A 40 35.42 9.59 -12.87
N ASP A 41 34.29 9.97 -13.47
CA ASP A 41 34.08 10.16 -14.91
C ASP A 41 34.60 9.01 -15.79
N ARG A 42 34.65 7.79 -15.23
CA ARG A 42 35.05 6.57 -15.93
C ARG A 42 33.81 5.76 -16.32
N PHE A 43 33.98 4.94 -17.37
CA PHE A 43 32.96 4.00 -17.85
C PHE A 43 31.68 4.65 -18.41
N ALA A 44 31.80 5.77 -19.13
CA ALA A 44 30.66 6.51 -19.68
C ALA A 44 29.66 5.63 -20.48
N SER A 45 30.16 4.64 -21.21
CA SER A 45 29.35 3.68 -22.00
C SER A 45 28.39 2.84 -21.17
N TYR A 46 28.64 2.68 -19.86
CA TYR A 46 27.83 1.85 -18.96
C TYR A 46 26.81 2.65 -18.14
N ARG A 47 26.72 3.97 -18.31
CA ARG A 47 25.83 4.84 -17.51
C ARG A 47 24.35 4.50 -17.69
N LEU A 48 23.89 4.41 -18.94
CA LEU A 48 22.51 4.08 -19.26
C LEU A 48 22.11 2.64 -18.88
N PRO A 49 22.90 1.58 -19.18
CA PRO A 49 22.54 0.23 -18.77
C PRO A 49 22.57 0.05 -17.24
N LEU A 50 23.48 0.73 -16.53
CA LEU A 50 23.44 0.76 -15.07
C LEU A 50 22.19 1.48 -14.55
N GLY A 51 21.82 2.59 -15.19
CA GLY A 51 20.54 3.31 -15.05
C GLY A 51 19.33 2.39 -15.08
N ALA A 52 19.22 1.64 -16.17
CA ALA A 52 18.16 0.66 -16.39
C ALA A 52 18.16 -0.45 -15.33
N GLY A 53 19.34 -0.98 -14.97
CA GLY A 53 19.48 -2.01 -13.94
C GLY A 53 19.00 -1.54 -12.56
N ALA A 54 19.40 -0.35 -12.12
CA ALA A 54 18.93 0.20 -10.85
C ALA A 54 17.43 0.45 -10.86
N LEU A 55 16.90 1.02 -11.94
CA LEU A 55 15.47 1.27 -12.06
C LEU A 55 14.68 -0.03 -11.98
N ALA A 56 15.10 -1.09 -12.67
CA ALA A 56 14.47 -2.40 -12.60
C ALA A 56 14.46 -2.97 -11.17
N MET A 57 15.59 -2.88 -10.46
CA MET A 57 15.67 -3.33 -9.05
C MET A 57 14.78 -2.48 -8.13
N LEU A 58 14.73 -1.17 -8.34
CA LEU A 58 13.84 -0.27 -7.59
C LEU A 58 12.36 -0.61 -7.85
N CYS A 59 11.97 -0.85 -9.10
CA CYS A 59 10.61 -1.30 -9.43
C CYS A 59 10.24 -2.59 -8.68
N LEU A 60 11.13 -3.57 -8.66
CA LEU A 60 10.92 -4.85 -7.97
C LEU A 60 10.81 -4.66 -6.45
N ALA A 61 11.71 -3.87 -5.85
CA ALA A 61 11.67 -3.56 -4.43
C ALA A 61 10.37 -2.83 -4.07
N PHE A 62 9.96 -1.84 -4.86
CA PHE A 62 8.72 -1.10 -4.65
C PHE A 62 7.49 -2.02 -4.73
N TRP A 63 7.42 -2.84 -5.77
CA TRP A 63 6.32 -3.78 -5.97
C TRP A 63 6.18 -4.75 -4.81
N SER A 64 7.30 -5.27 -4.30
CA SER A 64 7.30 -6.16 -3.13
C SER A 64 6.69 -5.52 -1.88
N GLY A 65 6.87 -4.20 -1.69
CA GLY A 65 6.30 -3.46 -0.57
C GLY A 65 4.83 -3.12 -0.76
N LEU A 66 4.42 -2.77 -1.98
CA LEU A 66 3.03 -2.45 -2.33
C LEU A 66 2.08 -3.60 -2.05
N VAL A 67 2.50 -4.83 -2.35
CA VAL A 67 1.68 -6.03 -2.20
C VAL A 67 1.39 -6.35 -0.71
N GLN A 68 2.19 -5.84 0.24
CA GLN A 68 2.04 -6.17 1.66
C GLN A 68 0.82 -5.53 2.33
N ARG A 69 0.35 -4.37 1.85
CA ARG A 69 -0.80 -3.65 2.42
C ARG A 69 -1.85 -3.41 1.35
N ARG A 70 -3.08 -3.86 1.61
CA ARG A 70 -4.23 -3.52 0.76
C ARG A 70 -4.41 -2.00 0.78
N SER A 71 -4.73 -1.41 -0.37
CA SER A 71 -4.87 0.04 -0.55
C SER A 71 -3.61 0.89 -0.38
N SER A 72 -2.41 0.28 -0.30
CA SER A 72 -1.12 1.02 -0.26
C SER A 72 -0.96 2.01 -1.41
N LEU A 73 -1.49 1.69 -2.60
CA LEU A 73 -1.48 2.52 -3.82
C LEU A 73 -2.31 3.81 -3.73
N LEU A 74 -3.23 3.90 -2.77
CA LEU A 74 -4.10 5.07 -2.59
C LEU A 74 -3.52 6.08 -1.60
N GLU A 75 -2.38 5.74 -0.99
CA GLU A 75 -1.66 6.63 -0.11
C GLU A 75 -0.83 7.63 -0.90
N HIS A 76 -0.91 8.92 -0.55
CA HIS A 76 -0.29 10.00 -1.32
C HIS A 76 1.23 9.83 -1.45
N ARG A 77 1.89 9.34 -0.40
CA ARG A 77 3.35 9.06 -0.39
C ARG A 77 3.71 7.97 -1.40
N THR A 78 2.88 6.94 -1.49
CA THR A 78 3.03 5.86 -2.44
C THR A 78 2.80 6.33 -3.87
N GLN A 79 1.79 7.19 -4.10
CA GLN A 79 1.53 7.79 -5.40
C GLN A 79 2.68 8.68 -5.87
N LEU A 80 3.28 9.44 -4.95
CA LEU A 80 4.47 10.24 -5.23
C LEU A 80 5.63 9.34 -5.66
N ALA A 81 5.90 8.26 -4.91
CA ALA A 81 6.95 7.29 -5.25
C ALA A 81 6.71 6.63 -6.62
N PHE A 82 5.47 6.23 -6.89
CA PHE A 82 5.07 5.69 -8.19
C PHE A 82 5.26 6.71 -9.33
N GLY A 83 4.88 7.97 -9.11
CA GLY A 83 5.06 9.06 -10.07
C GLY A 83 6.53 9.34 -10.38
N THR A 84 7.39 9.36 -9.36
CA THR A 84 8.85 9.53 -9.57
C THR A 84 9.47 8.35 -10.31
N LEU A 85 9.07 7.11 -9.97
CA LEU A 85 9.54 5.90 -10.63
C LEU A 85 9.08 5.83 -12.11
N GLY A 86 7.83 6.22 -12.36
CA GLY A 86 7.29 6.37 -13.71
C GLY A 86 8.02 7.44 -14.52
N SER A 87 8.35 8.57 -13.89
CA SER A 87 9.14 9.64 -14.52
C SER A 87 10.56 9.17 -14.86
N ALA A 88 11.20 8.41 -13.96
CA ALA A 88 12.51 7.80 -14.23
C ALA A 88 12.45 6.82 -15.41
N THR A 89 11.40 5.99 -15.47
CA THR A 89 11.18 5.04 -16.57
C THR A 89 10.95 5.76 -17.90
N LEU A 90 10.11 6.79 -17.90
CA LEU A 90 9.87 7.61 -19.08
C LEU A 90 11.15 8.32 -19.55
N SER A 91 11.94 8.85 -18.62
CA SER A 91 13.22 9.49 -18.94
C SER A 91 14.20 8.50 -19.59
N LEU A 92 14.32 7.27 -19.06
CA LEU A 92 15.17 6.23 -19.65
C LEU A 92 14.73 5.89 -21.08
N LEU A 93 13.42 5.73 -21.29
CA LEU A 93 12.86 5.42 -22.59
C LEU A 93 13.09 6.55 -23.60
N LEU A 94 12.90 7.81 -23.20
CA LEU A 94 13.18 8.97 -24.04
C LEU A 94 14.66 9.06 -24.41
N LEU A 95 15.57 8.88 -23.45
CA LEU A 95 17.01 8.89 -23.70
C LEU A 95 17.43 7.80 -24.70
N TYR A 96 16.84 6.60 -24.60
CA TYR A 96 17.14 5.49 -25.49
C TYR A 96 16.54 5.68 -26.89
N THR A 97 15.28 6.11 -26.99
CA THR A 97 14.57 6.27 -28.27
C THR A 97 15.09 7.43 -29.12
N LEU A 98 15.57 8.49 -28.48
CA LEU A 98 16.06 9.69 -29.17
C LEU A 98 17.61 9.74 -29.28
N ASP A 99 18.30 8.73 -28.74
CA ASP A 99 19.77 8.65 -28.69
C ASP A 99 20.43 9.83 -27.94
N LEU A 100 19.79 10.32 -26.87
CA LEU A 100 20.27 11.44 -26.04
C LEU A 100 21.26 10.96 -24.96
N GLY A 101 22.32 10.24 -25.34
CA GLY A 101 23.30 9.69 -24.39
C GLY A 101 23.94 10.72 -23.44
N ASP A 102 24.12 11.95 -23.91
CA ASP A 102 24.74 13.05 -23.15
C ASP A 102 23.86 13.60 -22.01
N TRP A 103 22.56 13.31 -22.03
CA TRP A 103 21.58 13.76 -21.03
C TRP A 103 21.38 12.76 -19.88
N TRP A 104 22.35 11.86 -19.68
CA TRP A 104 22.34 10.83 -18.64
C TRP A 104 22.07 11.37 -17.22
N TRP A 105 22.45 12.61 -16.93
CA TRP A 105 22.26 13.26 -15.63
C TRP A 105 20.77 13.44 -15.27
N VAL A 106 19.89 13.56 -16.27
CA VAL A 106 18.44 13.64 -16.08
C VAL A 106 17.92 12.33 -15.48
N LEU A 107 18.32 11.20 -16.05
CA LEU A 107 17.96 9.87 -15.56
C LEU A 107 18.46 9.67 -14.12
N TYR A 108 19.71 10.04 -13.85
CA TYR A 108 20.29 9.88 -12.51
C TYR A 108 19.54 10.71 -11.47
N GLY A 109 19.18 11.96 -11.81
CA GLY A 109 18.36 12.80 -10.95
C GLY A 109 17.02 12.14 -10.59
N PHE A 110 16.31 11.57 -11.57
CA PHE A 110 15.04 10.89 -11.33
C PHE A 110 15.21 9.58 -10.53
N VAL A 111 16.28 8.81 -10.78
CA VAL A 111 16.58 7.58 -10.02
C VAL A 111 16.86 7.93 -8.55
N PHE A 112 17.69 8.94 -8.28
CA PHE A 112 17.98 9.39 -6.91
C PHE A 112 16.73 9.95 -6.21
N GLY A 113 15.91 10.73 -6.92
CA GLY A 113 14.62 11.19 -6.40
C GLY A 113 13.69 10.02 -6.04
N SER A 114 13.65 8.99 -6.89
CA SER A 114 12.82 7.80 -6.67
C SER A 114 13.26 7.01 -5.44
N VAL A 115 14.57 6.91 -5.18
CA VAL A 115 15.08 6.26 -3.95
C VAL A 115 14.54 6.95 -2.71
N PHE A 116 14.58 8.28 -2.66
CA PHE A 116 14.10 9.04 -1.51
C PHE A 116 12.59 8.89 -1.30
N THR A 117 11.79 9.08 -2.36
CA THR A 117 10.33 8.96 -2.27
C THR A 117 9.88 7.55 -1.93
N MET A 118 10.54 6.53 -2.49
CA MET A 118 10.31 5.13 -2.15
C MET A 118 10.64 4.84 -0.69
N TYR A 119 11.78 5.31 -0.19
CA TYR A 119 12.15 5.10 1.21
C TYR A 119 11.10 5.68 2.16
N VAL A 120 10.67 6.92 1.95
CA VAL A 120 9.62 7.57 2.77
C VAL A 120 8.30 6.82 2.69
N SER A 121 7.91 6.36 1.49
CA SER A 121 6.69 5.57 1.28
C SER A 121 6.76 4.23 2.01
N LEU A 122 7.85 3.48 1.84
CA LEU A 122 8.03 2.15 2.42
C LEU A 122 8.17 2.22 3.94
N ALA A 123 8.91 3.20 4.47
CA ALA A 123 9.03 3.43 5.90
C ALA A 123 7.67 3.74 6.54
N HIS A 124 6.84 4.55 5.87
CA HIS A 124 5.49 4.81 6.34
C HIS A 124 4.62 3.54 6.33
N LEU A 125 4.65 2.76 5.26
CA LEU A 125 3.90 1.51 5.17
C LEU A 125 4.35 0.47 6.21
N ALA A 126 5.64 0.42 6.53
CA ALA A 126 6.21 -0.42 7.57
C ALA A 126 5.79 0.02 8.98
N SER A 127 5.57 1.33 9.18
CA SER A 127 5.05 1.86 10.44
C SER A 127 3.54 1.66 10.61
N CYS A 128 2.82 1.30 9.54
CA CYS A 128 1.40 1.01 9.63
C CYS A 128 1.24 -0.42 10.13
N ASP A 129 0.97 -0.59 11.42
CA ASP A 129 0.79 -1.88 12.11
C ASP A 129 -0.55 -1.96 12.86
N ALA A 130 -1.46 -1.01 12.66
CA ALA A 130 -2.79 -1.04 13.27
C ALA A 130 -3.52 -2.36 12.97
N PRO A 131 -4.22 -2.93 13.98
CA PRO A 131 -4.93 -4.19 13.82
C PRO A 131 -6.13 -4.03 12.88
N THR A 132 -6.38 -5.06 12.08
CA THR A 132 -7.56 -5.14 11.23
C THR A 132 -8.75 -5.59 12.07
N LEU A 133 -9.88 -4.89 11.93
CA LEU A 133 -11.15 -5.30 12.53
C LEU A 133 -11.80 -6.33 11.61
N ARG A 134 -12.23 -7.46 12.15
CA ARG A 134 -12.85 -8.56 11.40
C ARG A 134 -14.18 -8.94 12.00
N LEU A 135 -15.15 -9.21 11.13
CA LEU A 135 -16.47 -9.71 11.48
C LEU A 135 -16.79 -10.88 10.57
N PRO A 136 -17.22 -12.05 11.07
CA PRO A 136 -17.76 -13.11 10.22
C PRO A 136 -18.95 -12.58 9.39
N TRP A 137 -19.00 -12.84 8.09
CA TRP A 137 -20.06 -12.30 7.24
C TRP A 137 -20.41 -13.24 6.10
N THR A 138 -21.69 -13.59 5.97
CA THR A 138 -22.16 -14.50 4.92
C THR A 138 -22.20 -13.79 3.55
N PRO A 139 -21.63 -14.37 2.47
CA PRO A 139 -21.52 -13.71 1.16
C PRO A 139 -22.86 -13.35 0.52
N SER A 140 -23.90 -14.12 0.84
CA SER A 140 -25.26 -13.94 0.34
C SER A 140 -25.97 -12.74 0.98
N SER A 141 -25.50 -12.25 2.13
CA SER A 141 -26.09 -11.13 2.83
C SER A 141 -25.55 -9.79 2.27
N PRO A 142 -26.41 -8.91 1.75
CA PRO A 142 -25.99 -7.59 1.28
C PRO A 142 -25.54 -6.71 2.43
N LEU A 143 -24.59 -5.82 2.16
CA LEU A 143 -24.08 -4.87 3.15
C LEU A 143 -25.12 -3.74 3.37
N PRO A 144 -25.47 -3.41 4.62
CA PRO A 144 -26.36 -2.29 4.92
C PRO A 144 -25.62 -0.95 4.69
N LEU A 145 -25.74 -0.41 3.47
CA LEU A 145 -24.99 0.78 3.03
C LEU A 145 -25.30 2.04 3.85
N ASP A 146 -26.49 2.11 4.44
CA ASP A 146 -26.95 3.18 5.34
C ASP A 146 -26.15 3.24 6.66
N LYS A 147 -25.43 2.17 6.99
CA LYS A 147 -24.62 2.04 8.21
C LYS A 147 -23.14 2.41 8.02
N PHE A 148 -22.77 2.79 6.81
CA PHE A 148 -21.41 3.23 6.46
C PHE A 148 -21.39 4.73 6.16
N GLU A 149 -21.30 5.54 7.22
CA GLU A 149 -21.35 6.99 7.11
C GLU A 149 -20.05 7.56 6.50
N HIS A 150 -20.20 8.34 5.42
CA HIS A 150 -19.10 8.95 4.66
C HIS A 150 -18.14 7.94 4.01
N TRP A 151 -18.58 6.69 3.81
CA TRP A 151 -17.82 5.72 3.03
C TRP A 151 -18.15 5.84 1.54
N ASN A 152 -17.12 5.73 0.72
CA ASN A 152 -17.28 5.48 -0.70
C ASN A 152 -17.31 3.96 -0.92
N VAL A 153 -18.51 3.38 -0.84
CA VAL A 153 -18.73 1.95 -1.06
C VAL A 153 -18.95 1.70 -2.56
N GLU A 154 -18.00 1.00 -3.17
CA GLU A 154 -18.04 0.66 -4.61
C GLU A 154 -18.96 -0.55 -4.87
N ARG A 155 -19.14 -1.42 -3.87
CA ARG A 155 -19.95 -2.64 -3.98
C ARG A 155 -20.77 -2.86 -2.71
N GLY A 156 -22.10 -2.96 -2.86
CA GLY A 156 -23.01 -3.31 -1.76
C GLY A 156 -23.19 -4.81 -1.51
N GLN A 157 -22.61 -5.66 -2.37
CA GLN A 157 -22.54 -7.10 -2.16
C GLN A 157 -21.15 -7.49 -1.65
N TRP A 158 -21.09 -8.50 -0.79
CA TRP A 158 -19.83 -9.02 -0.30
C TRP A 158 -19.00 -9.57 -1.46
N VAL A 159 -17.72 -9.19 -1.52
CA VAL A 159 -16.76 -9.74 -2.48
C VAL A 159 -15.40 -9.99 -1.83
N ASN A 160 -14.69 -11.02 -2.29
CA ASN A 160 -13.32 -11.26 -1.89
C ASN A 160 -12.38 -10.21 -2.53
N GLY A 161 -12.15 -9.12 -1.82
CA GLY A 161 -11.42 -7.96 -2.31
C GLY A 161 -11.96 -6.65 -1.76
N LYS A 162 -11.44 -5.54 -2.26
CA LYS A 162 -11.83 -4.19 -1.86
C LYS A 162 -13.32 -3.93 -2.17
N MET A 163 -14.04 -3.38 -1.21
CA MET A 163 -15.47 -3.06 -1.31
C MET A 163 -15.75 -1.57 -1.09
N GLY A 164 -14.94 -0.90 -0.27
CA GLY A 164 -15.11 0.51 0.00
C GLY A 164 -13.91 1.17 0.62
N LEU A 165 -13.92 2.50 0.61
CA LEU A 165 -12.88 3.33 1.21
C LEU A 165 -13.50 4.49 1.97
N LYS A 166 -12.80 4.90 3.02
CA LYS A 166 -13.04 6.18 3.68
C LYS A 166 -11.70 6.82 4.01
N ARG A 167 -11.58 8.12 3.74
CA ARG A 167 -10.41 8.90 4.16
C ARG A 167 -10.84 9.77 5.34
N LEU A 168 -10.14 9.63 6.46
CA LEU A 168 -10.38 10.44 7.65
C LEU A 168 -9.74 11.82 7.49
N ALA A 169 -10.20 12.78 8.29
CA ALA A 169 -9.61 14.13 8.34
C ALA A 169 -8.14 14.11 8.78
N SER A 170 -7.73 13.10 9.55
CA SER A 170 -6.34 12.83 9.93
C SER A 170 -5.44 12.42 8.76
N GLY A 171 -6.03 12.10 7.60
CA GLY A 171 -5.34 11.56 6.43
C GLY A 171 -5.33 10.03 6.37
N THR A 172 -5.65 9.34 7.48
CA THR A 172 -5.73 7.88 7.55
C THR A 172 -6.73 7.33 6.55
N LEU A 173 -6.33 6.28 5.83
CA LEU A 173 -7.16 5.58 4.89
C LEU A 173 -7.75 4.33 5.55
N LEU A 174 -9.08 4.24 5.57
CA LEU A 174 -9.82 3.04 5.96
C LEU A 174 -10.23 2.27 4.71
N THR A 175 -10.01 0.96 4.72
CA THR A 175 -10.39 0.06 3.62
C THR A 175 -11.35 -1.00 4.12
N LEU A 176 -12.51 -1.09 3.48
CA LEU A 176 -13.48 -2.16 3.66
C LEU A 176 -13.22 -3.23 2.60
N TYR A 177 -13.07 -4.48 3.02
CA TYR A 177 -12.85 -5.59 2.09
C TYR A 177 -13.40 -6.92 2.63
N GLY A 178 -13.70 -7.83 1.71
CA GLY A 178 -14.00 -9.21 2.07
C GLY A 178 -12.74 -10.07 2.06
N GLU A 179 -12.67 -11.02 2.98
CA GLU A 179 -11.57 -11.98 3.09
C GLU A 179 -12.13 -13.40 3.26
N ILE A 180 -11.51 -14.37 2.60
CA ILE A 180 -11.79 -15.81 2.80
C ILE A 180 -10.60 -16.39 3.56
N LEU A 181 -10.86 -16.96 4.73
CA LEU A 181 -9.85 -17.61 5.56
C LEU A 181 -10.41 -18.95 6.03
N GLU A 182 -9.71 -20.05 5.76
CA GLU A 182 -10.09 -21.41 6.19
C GLU A 182 -11.55 -21.77 5.87
N ALA A 183 -11.98 -21.47 4.64
CA ALA A 183 -13.35 -21.66 4.14
C ALA A 183 -14.45 -20.83 4.84
N ARG A 184 -14.08 -19.91 5.75
CA ARG A 184 -14.98 -18.90 6.32
C ARG A 184 -14.80 -17.56 5.64
N THR A 185 -15.86 -16.78 5.60
CA THR A 185 -15.88 -15.46 4.97
C THR A 185 -16.02 -14.37 6.02
N TYR A 186 -15.25 -13.31 5.84
CA TYR A 186 -15.13 -12.22 6.79
C TYR A 186 -15.32 -10.89 6.08
N LEU A 187 -15.94 -9.96 6.80
CA LEU A 187 -15.92 -8.54 6.53
C LEU A 187 -14.79 -7.91 7.33
N CYS A 188 -13.85 -7.26 6.65
CA CYS A 188 -12.65 -6.71 7.26
C CYS A 188 -12.61 -5.19 7.05
N ILE A 189 -12.20 -4.48 8.10
CA ILE A 189 -11.88 -3.06 8.05
C ILE A 189 -10.42 -2.89 8.48
N ASP A 190 -9.58 -2.47 7.54
CA ASP A 190 -8.18 -2.15 7.81
C ASP A 190 -7.94 -0.65 7.81
N ALA A 191 -7.14 -0.19 8.76
CA ALA A 191 -6.72 1.19 8.90
C ALA A 191 -5.24 1.31 8.53
N LEU A 192 -4.94 2.15 7.53
CA LEU A 192 -3.57 2.43 7.13
C LEU A 192 -2.96 3.48 8.08
N SER A 193 -2.67 3.05 9.31
CA SER A 193 -2.06 3.87 10.35
C SER A 193 -1.16 3.05 11.29
N PRO A 194 -0.20 3.68 11.97
CA PRO A 194 0.43 3.10 13.15
C PRO A 194 -0.59 2.79 14.24
N ALA A 195 -0.35 1.72 15.02
CA ALA A 195 -1.21 1.27 16.10
C ALA A 195 -1.41 2.35 17.18
N GLU A 196 -0.38 3.14 17.47
CA GLU A 196 -0.46 4.27 18.42
C GLU A 196 -1.40 5.40 17.95
N SER A 197 -1.59 5.51 16.64
CA SER A 197 -2.42 6.53 15.99
C SER A 197 -3.72 5.96 15.41
N GLN A 198 -4.14 4.79 15.90
CA GLN A 198 -5.37 4.16 15.43
C GLN A 198 -6.56 5.11 15.65
N PRO A 199 -7.42 5.30 14.65
CA PRO A 199 -8.62 6.11 14.81
C PRO A 199 -9.54 5.52 15.87
N LYS A 200 -10.29 6.38 16.56
CA LYS A 200 -11.35 5.94 17.49
C LYS A 200 -12.50 5.31 16.69
N TYR A 201 -13.25 4.39 17.31
CA TYR A 201 -14.34 3.69 16.62
C TYR A 201 -15.41 4.62 16.05
N ASP A 202 -15.75 5.72 16.74
CA ASP A 202 -16.66 6.74 16.22
C ASP A 202 -16.20 7.33 14.87
N GLU A 203 -14.89 7.46 14.67
CA GLU A 203 -14.33 8.05 13.44
C GLU A 203 -14.44 7.09 12.24
N TYR A 204 -14.58 5.78 12.48
CA TYR A 204 -14.82 4.83 11.40
C TYR A 204 -16.14 5.12 10.68
N GLY A 205 -17.13 5.74 11.36
CA GLY A 205 -18.48 5.97 10.82
C GLY A 205 -19.11 4.65 10.36
N VAL A 206 -18.97 3.64 11.20
CA VAL A 206 -19.56 2.31 11.03
C VAL A 206 -20.40 2.02 12.26
N ASP A 207 -21.65 1.62 12.06
CA ASP A 207 -22.50 1.14 13.14
C ASP A 207 -22.09 -0.30 13.51
N PHE A 208 -21.05 -0.42 14.35
CA PHE A 208 -20.46 -1.71 14.73
C PHE A 208 -21.46 -2.65 15.40
N VAL A 209 -22.38 -2.11 16.19
CA VAL A 209 -23.41 -2.87 16.91
C VAL A 209 -24.43 -3.44 15.93
N HIS A 210 -24.91 -2.62 14.99
CA HIS A 210 -25.86 -3.11 13.99
C HIS A 210 -25.27 -4.19 13.09
N LEU A 211 -24.01 -4.02 12.66
CA LEU A 211 -23.32 -5.05 11.87
C LEU A 211 -23.09 -6.34 12.66
N ALA A 212 -22.75 -6.25 13.95
CA ALA A 212 -22.62 -7.42 14.81
C ALA A 212 -23.94 -8.21 14.91
N ASN A 213 -25.05 -7.52 15.18
CA ASN A 213 -26.37 -8.15 15.27
C ASN A 213 -26.79 -8.81 13.94
N LEU A 214 -26.47 -8.18 12.80
CA LEU A 214 -26.75 -8.78 11.49
C LEU A 214 -25.89 -10.02 11.22
N ALA A 215 -24.63 -10.01 11.64
CA ALA A 215 -23.77 -11.17 11.48
C ALA A 215 -24.28 -12.37 12.29
N ASP A 216 -24.74 -12.14 13.53
CA ASP A 216 -25.30 -13.19 14.39
C ASP A 216 -26.61 -13.76 13.80
N LEU A 217 -27.52 -12.89 13.36
CA LEU A 217 -28.80 -13.31 12.76
C LEU A 217 -28.62 -14.20 11.52
N VAL A 218 -27.59 -13.94 10.72
CA VAL A 218 -27.33 -14.72 9.51
C VAL A 218 -26.61 -16.04 9.81
N GLN A 219 -25.94 -16.15 10.96
CA GLN A 219 -25.34 -17.42 11.40
C GLN A 219 -26.36 -18.38 12.02
N ASP A 220 -27.44 -17.87 12.62
CA ASP A 220 -28.52 -18.70 13.17
C ASP A 220 -29.46 -19.28 12.08
N GLU A 221 -29.38 -18.79 10.84
CA GLU A 221 -30.20 -19.25 9.70
C GLU A 221 -29.52 -20.34 8.82
N GLU A 222 -28.25 -20.67 9.06
CA GLU A 222 -27.51 -21.77 8.39
C GLU A 222 -27.45 -23.06 9.23
#